data_AF-A0A4R3LJM7-F1
#
_entry.id   AF-A0A4R3LJM7-F1
#
_cell.length_a   1.000
_cell.length_b   1.000
_cell.length_c   1.000
_cell.angle_alpha   90.00
_cell.angle_beta   90.00
_cell.angle_gamma   90.00
#
_symmetry.space_group_name_H-M   'P 1'
#
loop_
_entity.id
_entity.type
_entity.pdbx_description
1 polymer ?
#
loop_
_entity_poly.entity_id
_entity_poly.type
_entity_poly.pdbx_seq_one_letter_code
_entity_poly.pdbx_strand_id
1 'polypeptide(L)'
;MAAWQYKGARGLLKLPAPDDSAGTGELLPRFASTDGGLVIGSHADIGVLEPRETRVWRGPSAPHLVAGGAGHALEGAAAAGRDGRVVFGAGTSAGRRPWYWLADHDHAAFIDGAPAGTRFRIGGASADGNLLAGSLQKPAAGSGAESWETFVWTPFTGLVELRAPINGLEPEVAAWQDLAVLGVSADGRRVVIGDHPDSVNGGAGRLALLRLTPRNW
;
A
#
# COMPACT_ATOMS: atom_id res chain seq x y z
N MET A 1 22.93 13.75 -20.95
CA MET A 1 21.95 13.66 -19.84
C MET A 1 21.35 15.04 -19.64
N ALA A 2 20.04 15.21 -19.77
CA ALA A 2 19.39 16.49 -19.46
C ALA A 2 19.38 16.65 -17.93
N ALA A 3 19.85 17.80 -17.43
CA ALA A 3 19.78 18.13 -16.02
C ALA A 3 18.32 18.42 -15.64
N TRP A 4 17.89 17.95 -14.46
CA TRP A 4 16.61 18.35 -13.88
C TRP A 4 16.61 19.85 -13.67
N GLN A 5 15.76 20.58 -14.39
CA GLN A 5 15.59 22.03 -14.21
C GLN A 5 14.25 22.28 -13.51
N TYR A 6 14.31 22.80 -12.29
CA TYR A 6 13.14 23.31 -11.58
C TYR A 6 12.59 24.53 -12.34
N LYS A 7 11.36 24.45 -12.87
CA LYS A 7 10.70 25.56 -13.56
C LYS A 7 10.07 26.52 -12.55
N GLY A 8 10.87 27.34 -11.88
CA GLY A 8 10.47 28.36 -10.88
C GLY A 8 8.99 28.77 -10.86
N ALA A 9 8.55 29.64 -11.78
CA ALA A 9 7.21 30.27 -11.72
C ALA A 9 6.02 29.36 -12.11
N ARG A 10 6.25 28.16 -12.65
CA ARG A 10 5.19 27.21 -13.06
C ARG A 10 5.35 25.81 -12.44
N GLY A 11 6.42 25.58 -11.68
CA GLY A 11 6.80 24.30 -11.11
C GLY A 11 6.48 24.17 -9.63
N LEU A 12 5.97 25.24 -9.00
CA LEU A 12 5.41 25.20 -7.66
C LEU A 12 3.89 25.25 -7.75
N LEU A 13 3.23 24.14 -7.43
CA LEU A 13 1.79 24.11 -7.18
C LEU A 13 1.59 24.09 -5.67
N LYS A 14 1.04 25.18 -5.12
CA LYS A 14 0.59 25.18 -3.72
C LYS A 14 -0.72 24.40 -3.65
N LEU A 15 -0.70 23.26 -2.99
CA LEU A 15 -1.92 22.48 -2.75
C LEU A 15 -2.75 23.17 -1.66
N PRO A 16 -4.07 23.36 -1.88
CA PRO A 16 -4.94 23.90 -0.85
C PRO A 16 -5.11 22.90 0.31
N ALA A 17 -5.31 23.46 1.50
CA ALA A 17 -5.73 22.68 2.66
C ALA A 17 -7.22 22.29 2.51
N PRO A 18 -7.68 21.23 3.21
CA PRO A 18 -9.09 20.92 3.29
C PRO A 18 -9.92 22.02 3.96
N ASP A 19 -11.14 22.27 3.46
CA ASP A 19 -12.06 23.27 4.03
C ASP A 19 -12.51 22.92 5.47
N ASP A 20 -12.51 21.63 5.82
CA ASP A 20 -12.86 21.09 7.13
C ASP A 20 -11.69 21.08 8.13
N SER A 21 -10.47 21.42 7.69
CA SER A 21 -9.31 21.47 8.57
C SER A 21 -9.34 22.77 9.39
N ALA A 22 -9.73 22.68 10.66
CA ALA A 22 -9.68 23.80 11.61
C ALA A 22 -8.24 24.27 11.98
N GLY A 23 -7.27 24.06 11.08
CA GLY A 23 -5.92 24.61 11.17
C GLY A 23 -4.87 23.76 11.87
N THR A 24 -5.19 22.53 12.30
CA THR A 24 -4.27 21.69 13.10
C THR A 24 -3.93 20.35 12.46
N GLY A 25 -4.12 20.19 11.15
CA GLY A 25 -3.80 18.95 10.44
C GLY A 25 -2.45 18.99 9.72
N GLU A 26 -1.68 17.90 9.79
CA GLU A 26 -0.53 17.68 8.93
C GLU A 26 -0.98 17.02 7.61
N LEU A 27 -0.65 17.66 6.49
CA LEU A 27 -0.84 17.10 5.15
C LEU A 27 0.45 16.46 4.67
N LEU A 28 0.38 15.15 4.42
CA LEU A 28 1.52 14.34 4.03
C LEU A 28 1.32 13.82 2.60
N PRO A 29 1.89 14.48 1.58
CA PRO A 29 1.84 13.95 0.22
C PRO A 29 2.55 12.59 0.17
N ARG A 30 1.95 11.64 -0.55
CA ARG A 30 2.45 10.27 -0.70
C ARG A 30 2.81 9.96 -2.15
N PHE A 31 1.92 10.30 -3.08
CA PHE A 31 2.07 9.99 -4.50
C PHE A 31 1.70 11.22 -5.34
N ALA A 32 2.34 11.36 -6.50
CA ALA A 32 1.99 12.36 -7.49
C ALA A 32 2.05 11.74 -8.89
N SER A 33 1.14 12.14 -9.76
CA SER A 33 1.21 11.76 -11.17
C SER A 33 2.39 12.44 -11.87
N THR A 34 2.87 11.84 -12.98
CA THR A 34 4.01 12.39 -13.72
C THR A 34 3.74 13.80 -14.26
N ASP A 35 2.48 14.11 -14.57
CA ASP A 35 2.03 15.43 -15.02
C ASP A 35 1.70 16.40 -13.86
N GLY A 36 1.74 15.93 -12.61
CA GLY A 36 1.37 16.68 -11.42
C GLY A 36 -0.12 17.01 -11.28
N GLY A 37 -0.97 16.48 -12.18
CA GLY A 37 -2.41 16.70 -12.16
C GLY A 37 -3.14 15.99 -11.01
N LEU A 38 -2.54 14.93 -10.46
CA LEU A 38 -3.05 14.15 -9.35
C LEU A 38 -2.01 14.09 -8.24
N VAL A 39 -2.41 14.43 -7.02
CA VAL A 39 -1.63 14.18 -5.81
C VAL A 39 -2.50 13.38 -4.85
N ILE A 40 -1.91 12.37 -4.22
CA ILE A 40 -2.53 11.58 -3.17
C ILE A 40 -1.70 11.74 -1.91
N GLY A 41 -2.37 11.95 -0.79
CA GLY A 41 -1.73 12.19 0.48
C GLY A 41 -2.56 11.70 1.64
N SER A 42 -2.05 11.95 2.84
CA SER A 42 -2.74 11.65 4.08
C SER A 42 -2.96 12.94 4.88
N HIS A 43 -4.11 13.06 5.53
CA HIS A 43 -4.39 14.09 6.52
C HIS A 43 -4.37 13.45 7.91
N ALA A 44 -3.63 14.05 8.84
CA ALA A 44 -3.54 13.61 10.22
C ALA A 44 -3.73 14.80 11.15
N ASP A 45 -4.60 14.70 12.15
CA ASP A 45 -4.68 15.72 13.19
C ASP A 45 -3.38 15.72 14.01
N ILE A 46 -2.83 16.90 14.29
CA ILE A 46 -1.61 17.05 15.11
C ILE A 46 -1.85 16.38 16.47
N GLY A 47 -0.95 15.46 16.83
CA GLY A 47 -1.00 14.71 18.09
C GLY A 47 -1.77 13.38 18.01
N VAL A 48 -2.42 13.08 16.89
CA VAL A 48 -3.03 11.77 16.63
C VAL A 48 -2.03 10.95 15.82
N LEU A 49 -1.48 9.90 16.44
CA LEU A 49 -0.51 9.03 15.77
C LEU A 49 -1.15 8.32 14.59
N GLU A 50 -2.40 7.86 14.73
CA GLU A 50 -3.25 7.24 13.72
C GLU A 50 -4.71 7.36 14.15
N PRO A 51 -5.69 7.55 13.24
CA PRO A 51 -5.64 7.17 11.83
C PRO A 51 -5.51 8.33 10.82
N ARG A 52 -4.85 8.12 9.67
CA ARG A 52 -4.61 9.17 8.65
C ARG A 52 -5.50 9.00 7.42
N GLU A 53 -6.46 9.90 7.25
CA GLU A 53 -7.40 9.95 6.13
C GLU A 53 -6.68 10.11 4.80
N THR A 54 -7.05 9.31 3.81
CA THR A 54 -6.52 9.46 2.44
C THR A 54 -7.26 10.58 1.74
N ARG A 55 -6.51 11.54 1.20
CA ARG A 55 -7.05 12.66 0.44
C ARG A 55 -6.41 12.75 -0.93
N VAL A 56 -7.18 13.26 -1.89
CA VAL A 56 -6.78 13.40 -3.29
C VAL A 56 -6.93 14.86 -3.72
N TRP A 57 -5.90 15.39 -4.38
CA TRP A 57 -5.92 16.69 -5.03
C TRP A 57 -5.91 16.48 -6.53
N ARG A 58 -6.83 17.16 -7.23
CA ARG A 58 -6.85 17.26 -8.70
C ARG A 58 -6.57 18.70 -9.09
N GLY A 59 -5.32 18.99 -9.44
CA GLY A 59 -4.86 20.35 -9.71
C GLY A 59 -4.98 21.28 -8.48
N PRO A 60 -5.43 22.54 -8.65
CA PRO A 60 -5.49 23.54 -7.57
C PRO A 60 -6.76 23.45 -6.71
N SER A 61 -7.59 22.44 -6.89
CA SER A 61 -8.85 22.27 -6.15
C SER A 61 -8.61 21.78 -4.72
N ALA A 62 -9.54 22.10 -3.82
CA ALA A 62 -9.57 21.55 -2.46
C ALA A 62 -9.51 20.00 -2.52
N PRO A 63 -8.78 19.36 -1.60
CA PRO A 63 -8.70 17.92 -1.58
C PRO A 63 -10.06 17.29 -1.26
N HIS A 64 -10.39 16.20 -1.94
CA HIS A 64 -11.51 15.37 -1.56
C HIS A 64 -11.05 14.15 -0.75
N LEU A 65 -11.90 13.74 0.19
CA LEU A 65 -11.70 12.54 1.00
C LEU A 65 -11.95 11.31 0.13
N VAL A 66 -11.03 10.35 0.16
CA VAL A 66 -11.25 9.03 -0.43
C VAL A 66 -12.08 8.22 0.55
N ALA A 67 -13.32 7.90 0.18
CA ALA A 67 -14.23 7.13 1.00
C ALA A 67 -14.52 5.75 0.37
N GLY A 68 -14.68 4.74 1.23
CA GLY A 68 -15.09 3.40 0.84
C GLY A 68 -16.60 3.24 0.84
N GLY A 69 -17.06 1.98 0.80
CA GLY A 69 -18.47 1.66 0.99
C GLY A 69 -19.02 2.24 2.30
N ALA A 70 -20.28 2.69 2.28
CA ALA A 70 -20.96 3.38 3.38
C ALA A 70 -20.36 4.73 3.82
N GLY A 71 -19.46 5.32 3.02
CA GLY A 71 -18.94 6.68 3.25
C GLY A 71 -17.83 6.77 4.29
N HIS A 72 -17.29 5.65 4.76
CA HIS A 72 -16.16 5.64 5.69
C HIS A 72 -14.88 6.12 4.99
N ALA A 73 -14.15 7.03 5.64
CA ALA A 73 -12.83 7.47 5.21
C ALA A 73 -11.91 6.25 5.01
N LEU A 74 -11.27 6.18 3.85
CA LEU A 74 -10.20 5.22 3.59
C LEU A 74 -8.87 5.81 4.00
N GLU A 75 -7.99 4.94 4.45
CA GLU A 75 -6.82 5.35 5.20
C GLU A 75 -5.60 4.50 4.88
N GLY A 76 -4.43 5.05 5.20
CA GLY A 76 -3.18 4.30 5.04
C GLY A 76 -2.88 4.00 3.58
N ALA A 77 -3.12 4.96 2.68
CA ALA A 77 -2.61 4.89 1.31
C ALA A 77 -1.08 4.67 1.34
N ALA A 78 -0.64 3.57 0.76
CA ALA A 78 0.69 3.02 0.98
C ALA A 78 1.41 2.58 -0.31
N ALA A 79 0.68 2.28 -1.38
CA ALA A 79 1.26 2.08 -2.70
C ALA A 79 0.36 2.68 -3.79
N ALA A 80 0.95 2.97 -4.95
CA ALA A 80 0.22 3.41 -6.12
C ALA A 80 0.81 2.82 -7.39
N GLY A 81 -0.05 2.58 -8.38
CA GLY A 81 0.38 2.35 -9.75
C GLY A 81 1.00 3.61 -10.36
N ARG A 82 1.46 3.49 -11.59
CA ARG A 82 1.99 4.61 -12.37
C ARG A 82 0.92 5.70 -12.45
N ASP A 83 1.38 6.93 -12.25
CA ASP A 83 0.56 8.14 -12.26
C ASP A 83 -0.54 8.19 -11.19
N GLY A 84 -0.54 7.31 -10.19
CA GLY A 84 -1.56 7.30 -9.14
C GLY A 84 -2.96 6.88 -9.61
N ARG A 85 -3.08 6.28 -10.80
CA ARG A 85 -4.39 5.85 -11.35
C ARG A 85 -5.07 4.77 -10.51
N VAL A 86 -4.27 3.94 -9.85
CA VAL A 86 -4.71 3.00 -8.83
C VAL A 86 -3.91 3.27 -7.58
N VAL A 87 -4.58 3.45 -6.45
CA VAL A 87 -3.96 3.60 -5.14
C VAL A 87 -4.40 2.45 -4.27
N PHE A 88 -3.46 1.89 -3.51
CA PHE A 88 -3.71 0.86 -2.54
C PHE A 88 -3.39 1.36 -1.15
N GLY A 89 -4.20 0.94 -0.20
CA GLY A 89 -3.94 1.20 1.19
C GLY A 89 -4.40 0.07 2.08
N ALA A 90 -3.94 0.14 3.31
CA ALA A 90 -4.42 -0.68 4.40
C ALA A 90 -4.39 0.20 5.63
N GLY A 91 -5.52 0.29 6.32
CA GLY A 91 -5.55 0.94 7.61
C GLY A 91 -4.74 0.13 8.62
N THR A 92 -4.22 0.83 9.61
CA THR A 92 -3.19 0.33 10.52
C THR A 92 -3.73 -0.15 11.87
N SER A 93 -4.99 0.17 12.19
CA SER A 93 -5.70 -0.39 13.34
C SER A 93 -6.34 -1.75 13.01
N ALA A 94 -6.53 -2.58 14.04
CA ALA A 94 -7.10 -3.92 13.91
C ALA A 94 -8.47 -3.89 13.23
N GLY A 95 -8.64 -4.68 12.16
CA GLY A 95 -9.90 -4.81 11.41
C GLY A 95 -9.96 -4.02 10.10
N ARG A 96 -8.93 -3.25 9.74
CA ARG A 96 -8.95 -2.49 8.49
C ARG A 96 -8.45 -3.30 7.31
N ARG A 97 -9.41 -3.68 6.46
CA ARG A 97 -9.20 -4.44 5.23
C ARG A 97 -8.33 -3.65 4.25
N PRO A 98 -7.48 -4.33 3.46
CA PRO A 98 -6.78 -3.66 2.38
C PRO A 98 -7.82 -3.20 1.34
N TRP A 99 -7.54 -2.09 0.69
CA TRP A 99 -8.46 -1.44 -0.25
C TRP A 99 -7.68 -0.91 -1.45
N TYR A 100 -8.42 -0.66 -2.53
CA TYR A 100 -7.93 0.06 -3.69
C TYR A 100 -8.88 1.21 -4.05
N TRP A 101 -8.33 2.25 -4.67
CA TRP A 101 -9.07 3.37 -5.26
C TRP A 101 -8.62 3.58 -6.71
N LEU A 102 -9.59 3.81 -7.59
CA LEU A 102 -9.42 4.03 -9.01
C LEU A 102 -9.68 5.50 -9.35
N ALA A 103 -8.64 6.19 -9.81
CA ALA A 103 -8.70 7.62 -10.08
C ALA A 103 -9.68 8.00 -11.19
N ASP A 104 -9.86 7.14 -12.20
CA ASP A 104 -10.69 7.43 -13.37
C ASP A 104 -12.19 7.42 -13.06
N HIS A 105 -12.60 6.67 -12.03
CA HIS A 105 -14.00 6.50 -11.64
C HIS A 105 -14.31 7.06 -10.25
N ASP A 106 -13.30 7.60 -9.57
CA ASP A 106 -13.34 7.97 -8.15
C ASP A 106 -13.94 6.86 -7.28
N HIS A 107 -13.61 5.61 -7.63
CA HIS A 107 -14.20 4.42 -7.03
C HIS A 107 -13.22 3.77 -6.07
N ALA A 108 -13.65 3.48 -4.85
CA ALA A 108 -12.88 2.67 -3.93
C ALA A 108 -13.63 1.40 -3.51
N ALA A 109 -12.87 0.32 -3.31
CA ALA A 109 -13.39 -0.93 -2.80
C ALA A 109 -12.37 -1.63 -1.91
N PHE A 110 -12.89 -2.44 -0.98
CA PHE A 110 -12.05 -3.34 -0.21
C PHE A 110 -11.63 -4.53 -1.07
N ILE A 111 -10.41 -5.00 -0.85
CA ILE A 111 -9.92 -6.24 -1.43
C ILE A 111 -10.63 -7.41 -0.74
N ASP A 112 -11.23 -8.27 -1.55
CA ASP A 112 -11.92 -9.48 -1.09
C ASP A 112 -10.94 -10.60 -0.75
N GLY A 113 -11.42 -11.54 0.07
CA GLY A 113 -10.61 -12.66 0.56
C GLY A 113 -9.69 -12.32 1.73
N ALA A 114 -9.66 -11.06 2.18
CA ALA A 114 -8.95 -10.66 3.40
C ALA A 114 -9.58 -11.33 4.64
N PRO A 115 -8.84 -12.14 5.42
CA PRO A 115 -9.37 -12.73 6.65
C PRO A 115 -9.77 -11.65 7.66
N ALA A 116 -10.87 -11.90 8.39
CA ALA A 116 -11.32 -10.99 9.43
C ALA A 116 -10.32 -10.93 10.60
N GLY A 117 -10.17 -9.76 11.21
CA GLY A 117 -9.26 -9.57 12.35
C GLY A 117 -7.77 -9.52 11.99
N THR A 118 -7.42 -9.62 10.72
CA THR A 118 -6.05 -9.52 10.22
C THR A 118 -5.62 -8.07 10.05
N ARG A 119 -4.36 -7.77 10.38
CA ARG A 119 -3.72 -6.48 10.03
C ARG A 119 -2.99 -6.62 8.72
N PHE A 120 -3.01 -5.58 7.90
CA PHE A 120 -2.37 -5.58 6.59
C PHE A 120 -1.35 -4.46 6.49
N ARG A 121 -0.23 -4.75 5.84
CA ARG A 121 0.82 -3.80 5.50
C ARG A 121 1.10 -3.92 4.02
N ILE A 122 0.90 -2.85 3.27
CA ILE A 122 1.22 -2.84 1.84
C ILE A 122 2.72 -2.59 1.66
N GLY A 123 3.38 -3.46 0.88
CA GLY A 123 4.81 -3.34 0.57
C GLY A 123 5.09 -2.76 -0.82
N GLY A 124 4.14 -2.85 -1.75
CA GLY A 124 4.26 -2.22 -3.06
C GLY A 124 3.19 -2.68 -4.05
N ALA A 125 3.16 -2.04 -5.22
CA ALA A 125 2.28 -2.36 -6.32
C ALA A 125 3.05 -2.28 -7.66
N SER A 126 2.56 -2.97 -8.68
CA SER A 126 3.04 -2.84 -10.05
C SER A 126 2.64 -1.49 -10.66
N ALA A 127 3.36 -1.06 -11.69
CA ALA A 127 3.10 0.22 -12.36
C ALA A 127 1.75 0.26 -13.09
N ASP A 128 1.22 -0.87 -13.52
CA ASP A 128 -0.13 -0.94 -14.10
C ASP A 128 -1.24 -1.08 -13.04
N GLY A 129 -0.89 -1.24 -11.76
CA GLY A 129 -1.84 -1.43 -10.67
C GLY A 129 -2.55 -2.78 -10.67
N ASN A 130 -2.14 -3.74 -11.52
CA ASN A 130 -2.77 -5.07 -11.56
C ASN A 130 -2.19 -6.06 -10.54
N LEU A 131 -1.12 -5.68 -9.85
CA LEU A 131 -0.54 -6.46 -8.78
C LEU A 131 -0.26 -5.59 -7.56
N LEU A 132 -0.69 -6.08 -6.40
CA LEU A 132 -0.39 -5.56 -5.08
C LEU A 132 0.34 -6.65 -4.30
N ALA A 133 1.33 -6.28 -3.50
CA ALA A 133 1.93 -7.22 -2.56
C ALA A 133 2.13 -6.55 -1.20
N GLY A 134 2.03 -7.35 -0.15
CA GLY A 134 2.11 -6.88 1.21
C GLY A 134 2.31 -8.01 2.20
N SER A 135 2.16 -7.67 3.46
CA SER A 135 2.15 -8.63 4.55
C SER A 135 0.88 -8.53 5.36
N LEU A 136 0.48 -9.66 5.92
CA LEU A 136 -0.71 -9.79 6.75
C LEU A 136 -0.34 -10.47 8.06
N GLN A 137 -0.90 -9.97 9.15
CA GLN A 137 -0.68 -10.50 10.48
C GLN A 137 -1.80 -11.48 10.81
N LYS A 138 -1.45 -12.75 11.05
CA LYS A 138 -2.41 -13.77 11.45
C LYS A 138 -1.91 -14.56 12.66
N PRO A 139 -2.80 -15.18 13.44
CA PRO A 139 -2.40 -16.12 14.47
C PRO A 139 -1.53 -17.22 13.86
N ALA A 140 -0.33 -17.40 14.40
CA ALA A 140 0.56 -18.50 14.09
C ALA A 140 -0.12 -19.82 14.48
N ALA A 141 -0.05 -20.79 13.57
CA ALA A 141 -0.68 -22.08 13.75
C ALA A 141 -0.18 -22.76 15.03
N GLY A 142 -1.09 -23.00 15.96
CA GLY A 142 -0.83 -23.81 17.16
C GLY A 142 -0.14 -23.10 18.34
N SER A 143 0.25 -21.82 18.23
CA SER A 143 0.93 -21.11 19.34
C SER A 143 0.15 -19.93 19.90
N GLY A 144 -0.90 -19.45 19.22
CA GLY A 144 -1.63 -18.24 19.59
C GLY A 144 -0.82 -16.94 19.46
N ALA A 145 0.47 -17.02 19.16
CA ALA A 145 1.30 -15.88 18.82
C ALA A 145 0.87 -15.31 17.47
N GLU A 146 1.04 -14.01 17.24
CA GLU A 146 0.83 -13.43 15.92
C GLU A 146 2.08 -13.63 15.05
N SER A 147 1.88 -13.88 13.76
CA SER A 147 2.96 -13.97 12.77
C SER A 147 2.62 -13.17 11.53
N TRP A 148 3.64 -12.60 10.91
CA TRP A 148 3.51 -11.92 9.62
C TRP A 148 3.78 -12.86 8.46
N GLU A 149 2.83 -12.92 7.52
CA GLU A 149 2.98 -13.64 6.26
C GLU A 149 2.86 -12.69 5.08
N THR A 150 3.42 -13.09 3.94
CA THR A 150 3.37 -12.30 2.71
C THR A 150 2.19 -12.73 1.84
N PHE A 151 1.60 -11.76 1.14
CA PHE A 151 0.54 -12.01 0.18
C PHE A 151 0.78 -11.23 -1.12
N VAL A 152 0.16 -11.72 -2.18
CA VAL A 152 -0.08 -10.98 -3.42
C VAL A 152 -1.57 -10.88 -3.65
N TRP A 153 -2.00 -9.80 -4.29
CA TRP A 153 -3.35 -9.65 -4.82
C TRP A 153 -3.28 -9.27 -6.29
N THR A 154 -4.16 -9.87 -7.09
CA THR A 154 -4.45 -9.44 -8.46
C THR A 154 -5.97 -9.41 -8.67
N PRO A 155 -6.48 -8.64 -9.64
CA PRO A 155 -7.91 -8.67 -10.00
C PRO A 155 -8.44 -10.06 -10.38
N PHE A 156 -7.57 -10.93 -10.89
CA PHE A 156 -7.96 -12.25 -11.41
C PHE A 156 -7.91 -13.36 -10.35
N THR A 157 -6.91 -13.32 -9.47
CA THR A 157 -6.68 -14.38 -8.47
C THR A 157 -7.21 -14.02 -7.10
N GLY A 158 -7.59 -12.77 -6.86
CA GLY A 158 -7.82 -12.27 -5.52
C GLY A 158 -6.55 -12.30 -4.67
N LEU A 159 -6.73 -12.29 -3.35
CA LEU A 159 -5.64 -12.34 -2.38
C LEU A 159 -5.13 -13.78 -2.23
N VAL A 160 -3.83 -13.96 -2.40
CA VAL A 160 -3.12 -15.24 -2.30
C VAL A 160 -1.96 -15.10 -1.33
N GLU A 161 -1.96 -15.94 -0.30
CA GLU A 161 -0.82 -16.08 0.63
C GLU A 161 0.36 -16.76 -0.07
N LEU A 162 1.57 -16.23 0.11
CA LEU A 162 2.77 -16.74 -0.56
C LEU A 162 3.46 -17.86 0.21
N ARG A 163 3.07 -18.13 1.47
CA ARG A 163 3.71 -19.13 2.33
C ARG A 163 3.75 -20.51 1.69
N ALA A 164 2.63 -21.02 1.22
CA ALA A 164 2.56 -22.34 0.60
C ALA A 164 3.42 -22.45 -0.68
N PRO A 165 3.36 -21.49 -1.64
CA PRO A 165 4.28 -21.46 -2.78
C PRO A 165 5.76 -21.41 -2.38
N ILE A 166 6.14 -20.58 -1.40
CA ILE A 166 7.53 -20.44 -0.94
C ILE A 166 8.06 -21.76 -0.35
N ASN A 167 7.23 -22.43 0.47
CA ASN A 167 7.59 -23.70 1.12
C ASN A 167 7.93 -24.81 0.11
N GLY A 168 7.36 -24.76 -1.09
CA GLY A 168 7.62 -25.75 -2.15
C GLY A 168 8.88 -25.47 -2.97
N LEU A 169 9.50 -24.30 -2.85
CA LEU A 169 10.62 -23.87 -3.69
C LEU A 169 11.95 -23.84 -2.93
N GLU A 170 11.96 -23.25 -1.73
CA GLU A 170 13.20 -22.95 -1.00
C GLU A 170 13.03 -23.22 0.51
N PRO A 171 13.48 -24.37 1.04
CA PRO A 171 13.31 -24.74 2.45
C PRO A 171 13.89 -23.74 3.44
N GLU A 172 14.96 -23.03 3.06
CA GLU A 172 15.59 -22.02 3.90
C GLU A 172 14.68 -20.80 4.11
N VAL A 173 14.06 -20.29 3.03
CA VAL A 173 13.12 -19.15 3.10
C VAL A 173 11.82 -19.58 3.78
N ALA A 174 11.39 -20.82 3.59
CA ALA A 174 10.23 -21.41 4.25
C ALA A 174 10.34 -21.37 5.79
N ALA A 175 11.56 -21.52 6.32
CA ALA A 175 11.83 -21.48 7.75
C ALA A 175 11.81 -20.06 8.34
N TRP A 176 11.76 -19.01 7.51
CA TRP A 176 11.70 -17.64 8.01
C TRP A 176 10.35 -17.40 8.68
N GLN A 177 10.40 -16.79 9.87
CA GLN A 177 9.22 -16.28 10.56
C GLN A 177 9.10 -14.78 10.27
N ASP A 178 7.88 -14.25 10.31
CA ASP A 178 7.58 -12.83 10.11
C ASP A 178 8.17 -12.26 8.82
N LEU A 179 7.55 -12.60 7.69
CA LEU A 179 7.99 -12.11 6.39
C LEU A 179 7.30 -10.78 6.03
N ALA A 180 8.08 -9.80 5.60
CA ALA A 180 7.62 -8.57 4.97
C ALA A 180 7.75 -8.64 3.44
N VAL A 181 6.79 -8.07 2.71
CA VAL A 181 7.05 -7.55 1.36
C VAL A 181 7.68 -6.18 1.50
N LEU A 182 8.85 -6.01 0.90
CA LEU A 182 9.65 -4.77 0.94
C LEU A 182 9.54 -3.95 -0.34
N GLY A 183 9.10 -4.57 -1.43
CA GLY A 183 8.90 -3.88 -2.70
C GLY A 183 8.42 -4.77 -3.82
N VAL A 184 7.88 -4.13 -4.85
CA VAL A 184 7.35 -4.77 -6.07
C VAL A 184 7.98 -4.07 -7.27
N SER A 185 8.42 -4.83 -8.27
CA SER A 185 8.93 -4.25 -9.51
C SER A 185 7.82 -3.59 -10.32
N ALA A 186 8.17 -2.57 -11.11
CA ALA A 186 7.21 -1.85 -11.95
C ALA A 186 6.43 -2.76 -12.90
N ASP A 187 7.03 -3.85 -13.40
CA ASP A 187 6.38 -4.83 -14.27
C ASP A 187 5.56 -5.89 -13.52
N GLY A 188 5.51 -5.85 -12.19
CA GLY A 188 4.81 -6.82 -11.34
C GLY A 188 5.41 -8.22 -11.34
N ARG A 189 6.59 -8.45 -11.96
CA ARG A 189 7.17 -9.79 -12.08
C ARG A 189 8.13 -10.15 -10.95
N ARG A 190 8.45 -9.22 -10.07
CA ARG A 190 9.39 -9.43 -8.97
C ARG A 190 8.87 -8.81 -7.69
N VAL A 191 8.98 -9.57 -6.60
CA VAL A 191 8.64 -9.13 -5.25
C VAL A 191 9.85 -9.35 -4.36
N VAL A 192 10.31 -8.30 -3.68
CA VAL A 192 11.36 -8.41 -2.67
C VAL A 192 10.69 -8.72 -1.34
N ILE A 193 11.11 -9.80 -0.71
CA ILE A 193 10.66 -10.18 0.64
C ILE A 193 11.86 -10.19 1.60
N GLY A 194 11.58 -10.02 2.88
CA GLY A 194 12.60 -10.07 3.92
C GLY A 194 12.00 -10.15 5.32
N ASP A 195 12.81 -9.86 6.33
CA ASP A 195 12.36 -9.80 7.72
C ASP A 195 11.34 -8.66 7.91
N HIS A 196 10.25 -8.93 8.63
CA HIS A 196 9.27 -7.90 8.98
C HIS A 196 9.90 -6.89 9.94
N PRO A 197 9.72 -5.57 9.72
CA PRO A 197 10.34 -4.54 10.55
C PRO A 197 9.91 -4.59 12.03
N ASP A 198 8.72 -5.15 12.29
CA ASP A 198 8.19 -5.32 13.64
C ASP A 198 8.55 -6.70 14.24
N SER A 199 9.38 -7.51 13.59
CA SER A 199 9.78 -8.82 14.12
C SER A 199 10.74 -8.64 15.30
N VAL A 200 10.34 -9.20 16.44
CA VAL A 200 11.12 -9.18 17.69
C VAL A 200 12.43 -9.98 17.58
N ASN A 201 12.49 -10.89 16.61
CA ASN A 201 13.61 -11.81 16.42
C ASN A 201 14.75 -11.25 15.56
N GLY A 202 14.68 -9.97 15.14
CA GLY A 202 15.83 -9.17 14.70
C GLY A 202 16.83 -9.89 13.80
N GLY A 203 16.33 -10.68 12.85
CA GLY A 203 17.14 -11.50 11.97
C GLY A 203 18.13 -10.66 11.16
N ALA A 204 19.24 -11.28 10.75
CA ALA A 204 20.29 -10.66 9.96
C ALA A 204 19.77 -10.24 8.58
N GLY A 205 19.07 -9.10 8.48
CA GLY A 205 18.69 -8.39 7.27
C GLY A 205 18.39 -9.28 6.06
N ARG A 206 17.57 -10.32 6.26
CA ARG A 206 17.42 -11.37 5.25
C ARG A 206 16.58 -10.84 4.10
N LEU A 207 16.98 -11.16 2.87
CA LEU A 207 16.31 -10.73 1.65
C LEU A 207 16.21 -11.88 0.66
N ALA A 208 15.04 -12.02 0.04
CA ALA A 208 14.84 -12.91 -1.09
C ALA A 208 14.04 -12.20 -2.19
N LEU A 209 14.25 -12.65 -3.42
CA LEU A 209 13.56 -12.15 -4.60
C LEU A 209 12.64 -13.23 -5.15
N LEU A 210 11.34 -13.02 -5.03
CA LEU A 210 10.34 -13.87 -5.67
C LEU A 210 10.16 -13.43 -7.12
N ARG A 211 10.18 -14.39 -8.04
CA ARG A 211 9.84 -14.18 -9.45
C ARG A 211 8.43 -14.69 -9.70
N LEU A 212 7.58 -13.84 -10.25
CA LEU A 212 6.20 -14.16 -10.60
C LEU A 212 6.09 -14.41 -12.09
N THR A 213 5.46 -15.52 -12.44
CA THR A 213 5.19 -15.90 -13.84
C THR A 213 3.69 -15.74 -14.09
N PRO A 214 3.29 -14.87 -15.02
CA PRO A 214 1.89 -14.80 -15.44
C PRO A 214 1.42 -16.16 -15.94
N ARG A 215 0.23 -16.59 -15.54
CA ARG A 215 -0.44 -17.72 -16.17
C ARG A 215 -1.32 -17.19 -17.29
N ASN A 216 -1.24 -17.82 -18.46
CA ASN A 216 -2.22 -17.62 -19.51
C ASN A 216 -3.46 -18.40 -19.09
N TRP A 217 -4.58 -17.71 -18.88
CA TRP A 217 -5.88 -18.29 -18.61
C TRP A 217 -6.72 -18.27 -19.88
#